data_AF-A0A8I1N8D8-F1
#
_entry.id   AF-A0A8I1N8D8-F1
#
_cell.length_a   1.000
_cell.length_b   1.000
_cell.length_c   1.000
_cell.angle_alpha   90.00
_cell.angle_beta   90.00
_cell.angle_gamma   90.00
#
_symmetry.space_group_name_H-M   'P 1'
#
loop_
_entity.id
_entity.type
_entity.pdbx_description
1 polymer ?
#
loop_
_entity_poly.entity_id
_entity_poly.type
_entity_poly.pdbx_seq_one_letter_code
_entity_poly.pdbx_strand_id
1 'polypeptide(L)'
;MQRIALADNKVNDFVQARRTAVGKAGELLARPVIVAWKDDRSGKSAPEIPGGKTGRWHDYGESNDGVLELEVANDYHFIFTEAEGFDEPDMNLATLDDNGTRFMCLNNACTEEDKEKLGYFPGGGLGG
;
A
#
# COMPACT_ATOMS: atom_id res chain seq x y z
N MET A 1 -14.82 -11.58 -1.44
CA MET A 1 -14.61 -10.41 -2.30
C MET A 1 -15.53 -10.45 -3.52
N GLN A 2 -16.18 -9.35 -3.89
CA GLN A 2 -16.91 -9.22 -5.16
C GLN A 2 -15.92 -9.04 -6.32
N ARG A 3 -16.17 -9.62 -7.50
CA ARG A 3 -15.33 -9.44 -8.70
C ARG A 3 -16.12 -8.88 -9.87
N ILE A 4 -15.54 -7.91 -10.59
CA ILE A 4 -16.14 -7.29 -11.77
C ILE A 4 -15.10 -7.18 -12.88
N ALA A 5 -15.45 -7.67 -14.07
CA ALA A 5 -14.64 -7.52 -15.28
C ALA A 5 -15.06 -6.27 -16.06
N LEU A 6 -14.07 -5.46 -16.46
CA LEU A 6 -14.16 -4.26 -17.28
C LEU A 6 -13.47 -4.54 -18.62
N ALA A 7 -13.92 -5.59 -19.32
CA ALA A 7 -13.26 -6.15 -20.49
C ALA A 7 -13.28 -5.21 -21.71
N ASP A 8 -14.31 -4.38 -21.86
CA ASP A 8 -14.46 -3.47 -23.02
C ASP A 8 -13.62 -2.19 -22.90
N ASN A 9 -12.96 -1.96 -21.76
CA ASN A 9 -12.13 -0.78 -21.53
C ASN A 9 -10.81 -0.87 -22.30
N LYS A 10 -10.61 0.06 -23.23
CA LYS A 10 -9.35 0.20 -23.96
C LYS A 10 -8.32 0.93 -23.09
N VAL A 11 -7.35 0.21 -22.58
CA VAL A 11 -6.22 0.75 -21.80
C VAL A 11 -4.91 0.29 -22.44
N ASN A 12 -3.94 1.21 -22.56
CA ASN A 12 -2.66 0.93 -23.21
C ASN A 12 -1.58 0.51 -22.21
N ASP A 13 -1.69 0.95 -20.96
CA ASP A 13 -0.70 0.76 -19.91
C ASP A 13 -1.35 0.60 -18.53
N PHE A 14 -0.52 0.23 -17.55
CA PHE A 14 -0.93 0.06 -16.16
C PHE A 14 -1.54 1.33 -15.55
N VAL A 15 -1.06 2.52 -15.92
CA VAL A 15 -1.55 3.79 -15.36
C VAL A 15 -2.98 4.05 -15.80
N GLN A 16 -3.30 3.80 -17.06
CA GLN A 16 -4.65 3.89 -17.60
C GLN A 16 -5.55 2.82 -16.98
N ALA A 17 -5.09 1.58 -16.89
CA ALA A 17 -5.83 0.49 -16.22
C ALA A 17 -6.17 0.84 -14.77
N ARG A 18 -5.20 1.34 -14.01
CA ARG A 18 -5.39 1.78 -12.62
C ARG A 18 -6.39 2.92 -12.52
N ARG A 19 -6.30 3.94 -13.39
CA ARG A 19 -7.27 5.05 -13.40
C ARG A 19 -8.69 4.56 -13.67
N THR A 20 -8.86 3.65 -14.63
CA THR A 20 -10.16 3.01 -14.91
C THR A 20 -10.70 2.26 -13.70
N ALA A 21 -9.87 1.44 -13.05
CA ALA A 21 -10.26 0.69 -11.86
C ALA A 21 -10.63 1.62 -10.70
N VAL A 22 -9.83 2.66 -10.42
CA VAL A 22 -10.12 3.64 -9.36
C VAL A 22 -11.42 4.39 -9.64
N GLY A 23 -11.65 4.80 -10.89
CA GLY A 23 -12.91 5.44 -11.29
C GLY A 23 -14.11 4.54 -11.00
N LYS A 24 -14.03 3.26 -11.39
CA LYS A 24 -15.12 2.31 -11.13
C LYS A 24 -15.29 2.01 -9.64
N ALA A 25 -14.21 1.87 -8.90
CA ALA A 25 -14.26 1.64 -7.46
C ALA A 25 -14.93 2.81 -6.73
N GLY A 26 -14.66 4.06 -7.14
CA GLY A 26 -15.31 5.25 -6.58
C GLY A 26 -16.82 5.38 -6.88
N GLU A 27 -17.36 4.61 -7.83
CA GLU A 27 -18.80 4.49 -8.04
C GLU A 27 -19.46 3.48 -7.09
N LEU A 28 -18.68 2.56 -6.53
CA LEU A 28 -19.17 1.39 -5.79
C LEU A 28 -18.86 1.45 -4.28
N LEU A 29 -17.80 2.16 -3.91
CA LEU A 29 -17.26 2.26 -2.55
C LEU A 29 -17.18 3.75 -2.16
N ALA A 30 -17.39 4.05 -0.88
CA ALA A 30 -17.34 5.40 -0.35
C ALA A 30 -15.90 5.94 -0.31
N ARG A 31 -14.95 5.11 0.14
CA ARG A 31 -13.53 5.46 0.27
C ARG A 31 -12.64 4.29 -0.20
N PRO A 32 -12.57 4.03 -1.51
CA PRO A 32 -11.81 2.91 -2.06
C PRO A 32 -10.30 3.08 -1.91
N VAL A 33 -9.61 2.06 -1.40
CA VAL A 33 -8.14 1.98 -1.31
C VAL A 33 -7.65 0.70 -1.95
N ILE A 34 -6.64 0.79 -2.84
CA ILE A 34 -6.02 -0.39 -3.46
C ILE A 34 -5.13 -1.09 -2.42
N VAL A 35 -5.41 -2.34 -2.12
CA VAL A 35 -4.61 -3.17 -1.19
C VAL A 35 -3.67 -4.12 -1.91
N ALA A 36 -4.04 -4.56 -3.13
CA ALA A 36 -3.20 -5.41 -3.96
C ALA A 36 -3.51 -5.23 -5.44
N TRP A 37 -2.54 -5.52 -6.31
CA TRP A 37 -2.73 -5.51 -7.76
C TRP A 37 -1.82 -6.49 -8.47
N LYS A 38 -2.19 -6.86 -9.70
CA LYS A 38 -1.36 -7.63 -10.63
C LYS A 38 -1.50 -7.11 -12.06
N ASP A 39 -0.39 -7.07 -12.77
CA ASP A 39 -0.30 -6.88 -14.21
C ASP A 39 0.14 -8.20 -14.84
N ASP A 40 -0.77 -8.88 -15.52
CA ASP A 40 -0.51 -10.17 -16.16
C ASP A 40 0.44 -10.06 -17.35
N ARG A 41 0.53 -8.89 -17.99
CA ARG A 41 1.40 -8.67 -19.16
C ARG A 41 2.86 -8.58 -18.76
N SER A 42 3.16 -7.90 -17.66
CA SER A 42 4.53 -7.80 -17.13
C SER A 42 4.86 -8.85 -16.07
N GLY A 43 3.85 -9.56 -15.55
CA GLY A 43 3.98 -10.50 -14.46
C GLY A 43 4.20 -9.85 -13.09
N LYS A 44 4.15 -8.51 -13.01
CA LYS A 44 4.37 -7.76 -11.78
C LYS A 44 3.11 -7.73 -10.91
N SER A 45 3.30 -7.65 -9.60
CA SER A 45 2.22 -7.46 -8.64
C SER A 45 2.70 -6.61 -7.47
N ALA A 46 1.77 -6.01 -6.74
CA ALA A 46 2.03 -5.53 -5.39
C ALA A 46 1.00 -6.06 -4.39
N PRO A 47 1.42 -6.43 -3.17
CA PRO A 47 2.81 -6.53 -2.75
C PRO A 47 3.56 -7.63 -3.54
N GLU A 48 4.85 -7.40 -3.80
CA GLU A 48 5.74 -8.46 -4.28
C GLU A 48 6.15 -9.29 -3.06
N ILE A 49 5.91 -10.61 -3.10
CA ILE A 49 6.21 -11.53 -2.01
C ILE A 49 7.26 -12.54 -2.51
N PRO A 50 8.57 -12.26 -2.32
CA PRO A 50 9.65 -13.13 -2.79
C PRO A 50 9.56 -14.54 -2.23
N GLY A 51 9.85 -15.54 -3.07
CA GLY A 51 9.76 -16.96 -2.68
C GLY A 51 8.32 -17.47 -2.47
N GLY A 52 7.33 -16.61 -2.69
CA GLY A 52 5.91 -16.96 -2.65
C GLY A 52 5.47 -17.83 -3.84
N LYS A 53 4.36 -18.54 -3.66
CA LYS A 53 3.66 -19.19 -4.78
C LYS A 53 3.00 -18.12 -5.67
N THR A 54 2.76 -18.47 -6.94
CA THR A 54 1.94 -17.64 -7.84
C THR A 54 0.58 -17.35 -7.19
N GLY A 55 0.15 -16.09 -7.16
CA GLY A 55 -1.14 -15.69 -6.57
C GLY A 55 -1.09 -15.09 -5.16
N ARG A 56 0.09 -15.04 -4.51
CA ARG A 56 0.22 -14.49 -3.14
C ARG A 56 -0.26 -13.05 -2.95
N TRP A 57 -0.18 -12.22 -3.99
CA TRP A 57 -0.75 -10.86 -3.98
C TRP A 57 -2.28 -10.88 -3.79
N HIS A 58 -2.96 -11.91 -4.33
CA HIS A 58 -4.40 -12.10 -4.23
C HIS A 58 -4.77 -12.57 -2.83
N ASP A 59 -4.08 -13.60 -2.32
CA ASP A 59 -4.21 -14.05 -0.92
C ASP A 59 -4.01 -12.89 0.06
N TYR A 60 -3.02 -12.02 -0.20
CA TYR A 60 -2.77 -10.81 0.58
C TYR A 60 -3.96 -9.85 0.50
N GLY A 61 -4.48 -9.57 -0.71
CA GLY A 61 -5.64 -8.70 -0.88
C GLY A 61 -6.87 -9.22 -0.12
N GLU A 62 -7.17 -10.52 -0.21
CA GLU A 62 -8.27 -11.12 0.54
C GLU A 62 -8.08 -11.08 2.05
N SER A 63 -6.84 -11.29 2.53
CA SER A 63 -6.52 -11.27 3.96
C SER A 63 -6.43 -9.87 4.57
N ASN A 64 -6.35 -8.81 3.74
CA ASN A 64 -6.29 -7.41 4.17
C ASN A 64 -7.57 -6.67 3.77
N ASP A 65 -8.72 -7.25 4.12
CA ASP A 65 -10.05 -6.68 3.96
C ASP A 65 -10.40 -6.28 2.51
N GLY A 66 -9.89 -7.02 1.52
CA GLY A 66 -10.27 -6.86 0.12
C GLY A 66 -11.76 -7.17 -0.11
N VAL A 67 -12.54 -6.16 -0.48
CA VAL A 67 -13.98 -6.28 -0.71
C VAL A 67 -14.36 -6.31 -2.18
N LEU A 68 -13.55 -5.69 -3.05
CA LEU A 68 -13.82 -5.57 -4.49
C LEU A 68 -12.57 -5.85 -5.33
N GLU A 69 -12.66 -6.79 -6.28
CA GLU A 69 -11.67 -7.03 -7.33
C GLU A 69 -12.19 -6.50 -8.67
N LEU A 70 -11.40 -5.64 -9.31
CA LEU A 70 -11.65 -5.11 -10.64
C LEU A 70 -10.60 -5.65 -11.62
N GLU A 71 -11.07 -6.34 -12.65
CA GLU A 71 -10.24 -6.84 -13.74
C GLU A 71 -10.43 -5.94 -14.96
N VAL A 72 -9.37 -5.25 -15.40
CA VAL A 72 -9.41 -4.28 -16.50
C VAL A 72 -8.73 -4.88 -17.73
N ALA A 73 -9.44 -4.86 -18.86
CA ALA A 73 -8.97 -5.36 -20.15
C ALA A 73 -8.44 -6.82 -20.12
N ASN A 74 -8.89 -7.63 -19.16
CA ASN A 74 -8.46 -9.01 -18.92
C ASN A 74 -6.96 -9.19 -18.60
N ASP A 75 -6.25 -8.08 -18.34
CA ASP A 75 -4.79 -8.08 -18.18
C ASP A 75 -4.35 -7.51 -16.81
N TYR A 76 -5.18 -6.68 -16.18
CA TYR A 76 -4.83 -5.98 -14.96
C TYR A 76 -5.87 -6.24 -13.87
N HIS A 77 -5.41 -6.64 -12.69
CA HIS A 77 -6.25 -6.94 -11.55
C HIS A 77 -5.96 -5.96 -10.42
N PHE A 78 -7.01 -5.42 -9.80
CA PHE A 78 -6.91 -4.49 -8.69
C PHE A 78 -7.88 -4.90 -7.59
N ILE A 79 -7.36 -5.12 -6.38
CA ILE A 79 -8.16 -5.42 -5.19
C ILE A 79 -8.25 -4.15 -4.34
N PHE A 80 -9.49 -3.79 -4.00
CA PHE A 80 -9.83 -2.64 -3.20
C PHE A 80 -10.42 -3.07 -1.86
N THR A 81 -10.12 -2.29 -0.83
CA THR A 81 -10.82 -2.26 0.46
C THR A 81 -11.67 -0.99 0.58
N GLU A 82 -12.58 -0.98 1.55
CA GLU A 82 -13.37 0.18 1.97
C GLU A 82 -12.74 0.80 3.22
N ALA A 83 -12.20 2.01 3.09
CA ALA A 83 -11.46 2.67 4.16
C ALA A 83 -12.35 3.54 5.06
N GLU A 84 -13.66 3.66 4.80
CA GLU A 84 -14.58 4.49 5.61
C GLU A 84 -14.60 4.11 7.11
N GLY A 85 -14.37 2.83 7.43
CA GLY A 85 -14.32 2.34 8.81
C GLY A 85 -12.97 2.48 9.52
N PHE A 86 -11.95 3.03 8.86
CA PHE A 86 -10.61 3.17 9.42
C PHE A 86 -10.31 4.64 9.75
N ASP A 87 -9.77 4.85 10.95
CA ASP A 87 -9.24 6.16 11.31
C ASP A 87 -8.04 6.49 10.43
N GLU A 88 -8.01 7.72 9.90
CA GLU A 88 -6.80 8.23 9.28
C GLU A 88 -5.69 8.30 10.34
N PRO A 89 -4.51 7.70 10.08
CA PRO A 89 -3.40 7.85 10.99
C PRO A 89 -3.04 9.33 11.11
N ASP A 90 -2.76 9.79 12.33
CA ASP A 90 -2.23 11.13 12.54
C ASP A 90 -0.86 11.24 11.84
N MET A 91 -0.85 11.87 10.66
CA MET A 91 0.34 12.07 9.84
C MET A 91 1.11 13.33 10.22
N ASN A 92 0.90 13.89 11.41
CA ASN A 92 1.76 14.97 11.85
C ASN A 92 3.21 14.46 11.93
N LEU A 93 4.10 15.02 11.10
CA LEU A 93 5.50 14.63 11.03
C LEU A 93 6.37 15.65 11.78
N ALA A 94 7.20 15.18 12.70
CA ALA A 94 8.28 15.94 13.30
C ALA A 94 9.59 15.69 12.55
N THR A 95 10.41 16.73 12.38
CA THR A 95 11.78 16.58 11.88
C THR A 95 12.74 16.59 13.06
N LEU A 96 13.51 15.52 13.24
CA LEU A 96 14.65 15.49 14.16
C LEU A 96 15.93 15.77 13.37
N ASP A 97 16.82 16.58 13.95
CA ASP A 97 18.18 16.76 13.46
C ASP A 97 19.13 16.16 14.52
N ASP A 98 19.93 15.18 14.11
CA ASP A 98 21.02 14.65 14.91
C ASP A 98 22.30 14.67 14.12
N ASN A 99 23.30 15.41 14.62
CA ASN A 99 24.62 15.52 14.01
C ASN A 99 24.57 15.85 12.50
N GLY A 100 23.60 16.66 12.06
CA GLY A 100 23.40 17.04 10.65
C GLY A 100 22.61 16.04 9.80
N THR A 101 22.16 14.91 10.38
CA THR A 101 21.26 13.96 9.74
C THR A 101 19.83 14.26 10.13
N ARG A 102 18.96 14.43 9.12
CA ARG A 102 17.54 14.74 9.33
C ARG A 102 16.69 13.48 9.24
N PHE A 103 15.87 13.25 10.26
CA PHE A 103 14.93 12.14 10.33
C PHE A 103 13.50 12.70 10.34
N MET A 104 12.62 12.09 9.55
CA MET A 104 11.18 12.33 9.64
C MET A 104 10.59 11.30 10.62
N CYS A 105 10.08 11.77 11.75
CA CYS A 105 9.35 10.98 12.72
C CYS A 105 7.85 11.29 12.59
N LEU A 106 6.98 10.32 12.85
CA LEU A 106 5.61 10.63 13.23
C LEU A 106 5.61 11.36 14.59
N ASN A 107 4.68 12.28 14.79
CA ASN A 107 4.51 12.97 16.06
C ASN A 107 4.33 11.93 17.17
N ASN A 108 5.04 12.13 18.29
CA ASN A 108 5.06 11.22 19.43
C ASN A 108 5.65 9.82 19.17
N ALA A 109 6.26 9.55 18.00
CA ALA A 109 6.96 8.27 17.73
C ALA A 109 8.47 8.33 18.02
N CYS A 110 8.95 9.47 18.52
CA CYS A 110 10.35 9.69 18.88
C CYS A 110 10.44 10.26 20.31
N THR A 111 9.66 9.69 21.23
CA THR A 111 9.84 9.93 22.67
C THR A 111 11.19 9.37 23.13
N GLU A 112 11.67 9.78 24.31
CA GLU A 112 12.92 9.20 24.85
C GLU A 112 12.83 7.67 25.02
N GLU A 113 11.63 7.15 25.29
CA GLU A 113 11.38 5.70 25.39
C GLU A 113 11.47 4.99 24.02
N ASP A 114 11.02 5.64 22.94
CA ASP A 114 11.14 5.11 21.59
C ASP A 114 12.58 5.14 21.09
N LYS A 115 13.32 6.21 21.44
CA LYS A 115 14.74 6.34 21.14
C LYS A 115 15.56 5.22 21.81
N GLU A 116 15.27 4.91 23.07
CA GLU A 116 15.91 3.78 23.78
C GLU A 116 15.60 2.43 23.11
N LYS A 117 14.34 2.17 22.72
CA LYS A 117 13.93 0.93 22.03
C LYS A 117 14.56 0.78 20.64
N LEU A 118 14.80 1.89 19.95
CA LEU A 118 15.47 1.94 18.65
C LEU A 118 17.00 1.86 18.77
N GLY A 119 17.56 1.79 19.99
CA GLY A 119 19.01 1.72 20.21
C GLY A 119 19.72 3.05 19.94
N TYR A 120 19.01 4.16 20.01
CA TYR A 120 19.55 5.50 19.82
C TYR A 120 20.23 5.97 21.11
N PHE A 121 21.56 6.01 21.12
CA PHE A 121 22.35 6.51 22.24
C PHE A 121 22.82 7.94 21.95
N PRO A 122 22.41 8.95 22.74
CA PRO A 122 22.93 10.32 22.61
C PRO A 122 24.34 10.34 23.20
N GLY A 123 25.30 9.90 22.40
CA GLY A 123 26.68 9.70 22.80
C GLY A 123 27.28 8.60 21.95
N GLY A 124 27.92 8.99 20.85
CA GLY A 124 28.51 8.08 19.87
C GLY A 124 29.28 6.94 20.53
N GLY A 125 28.77 5.72 20.36
CA GLY A 125 29.48 4.49 20.67
C GLY A 125 30.51 4.23 19.58
N LEU A 126 31.78 4.55 19.87
CA LEU A 126 32.91 3.96 19.16
C LEU A 126 32.91 2.45 19.44
N GLY A 127 32.87 1.67 18.36
CA GLY A 127 32.87 0.22 18.40
C GLY A 127 34.12 -0.39 19.05
N GLY A 128 33.92 -1.64 19.47
CA GLY A 128 34.91 -2.62 19.91
C GLY A 128 34.25 -3.98 19.95
#